data_AF-A0A6V7Q0S0-F1
#
_entry.id   AF-A0A6V7Q0S0-F1
#
_cell.length_a   1.000
_cell.length_b   1.000
_cell.length_c   1.000
_cell.angle_alpha   90.00
_cell.angle_beta   90.00
_cell.angle_gamma   90.00
#
_symmetry.space_group_name_H-M   'P 1'
#
loop_
_entity.id
_entity.type
_entity.pdbx_description
1 polymer ?
#
loop_
_entity_poly.entity_id
_entity_poly.type
_entity_poly.pdbx_seq_one_letter_code
_entity_poly.pdbx_strand_id
1 'polypeptide(L)'
;MRRATEHVLYNARVDVVIAGHVHAYERFILVVFRLVIVEIGAYFVRRIYDNEPNPCGPVYITIGDGGTEKGSHLTSKRTTSFALLSSFREASFGHGRLKVINETTAHWSWHRNEDSDSTVRDELWLESLSSSDACRVDVKSVSTASAHTEL
;
A
#
# COMPACT_ATOMS: atom_id res chain seq x y z
N MET A 1 -3.50 14.37 -7.18
CA MET A 1 -4.19 13.07 -7.37
C MET A 1 -4.79 12.56 -6.07
N ARG A 2 -4.04 12.15 -5.03
CA ARG A 2 -4.59 11.56 -3.78
C ARG A 2 -5.87 12.22 -3.26
N ARG A 3 -5.84 13.52 -2.92
CA ARG A 3 -7.00 14.25 -2.35
C ARG A 3 -8.30 14.14 -3.18
N ALA A 4 -8.19 13.99 -4.50
CA ALA A 4 -9.36 13.93 -5.38
C ALA A 4 -9.89 12.49 -5.53
N THR A 5 -9.04 11.48 -5.42
CA THR A 5 -9.37 10.09 -5.78
C THR A 5 -9.46 9.15 -4.59
N GLU A 6 -8.76 9.44 -3.49
CA GLU A 6 -8.62 8.52 -2.36
C GLU A 6 -9.97 8.19 -1.70
N HIS A 7 -10.85 9.18 -1.54
CA HIS A 7 -12.20 8.94 -1.03
C HIS A 7 -13.01 7.97 -1.91
N VAL A 8 -12.86 8.07 -3.24
CA VAL A 8 -13.52 7.16 -4.19
C VAL A 8 -12.96 5.74 -4.05
N LEU A 9 -11.63 5.60 -3.97
CA LEU A 9 -10.98 4.30 -3.79
C LEU A 9 -11.33 3.65 -2.45
N TYR A 10 -11.41 4.44 -1.38
CA TYR A 10 -11.81 4.00 -0.05
C TYR A 10 -13.27 3.50 -0.06
N ASN A 11 -14.20 4.28 -0.60
CA ASN A 11 -15.61 3.89 -0.65
C ASN A 11 -15.87 2.68 -1.56
N ALA A 12 -15.09 2.54 -2.62
CA ALA A 12 -15.11 1.36 -3.48
C ALA A 12 -14.45 0.13 -2.83
N ARG A 13 -13.88 0.27 -1.62
CA ARG A 13 -13.17 -0.79 -0.88
C ARG A 13 -12.04 -1.40 -1.70
N VAL A 14 -11.25 -0.55 -2.36
CA VAL A 14 -10.08 -1.00 -3.10
C VAL A 14 -9.08 -1.64 -2.12
N ASP A 15 -8.71 -2.89 -2.40
CA ASP A 15 -7.79 -3.64 -1.55
C ASP A 15 -6.35 -3.15 -1.64
N VAL A 16 -5.87 -2.92 -2.86
CA VAL A 16 -4.49 -2.55 -3.15
C VAL A 16 -4.43 -1.57 -4.32
N VAL A 17 -3.55 -0.58 -4.20
CA VAL A 17 -3.21 0.38 -5.24
C VAL A 17 -1.73 0.20 -5.58
N ILE A 18 -1.45 -0.11 -6.84
CA ILE A 18 -0.11 -0.32 -7.36
C ILE A 18 0.23 0.84 -8.30
N ALA A 19 1.35 1.51 -8.06
CA ALA A 19 1.78 2.66 -8.86
C ALA A 19 3.26 2.56 -9.26
N GLY A 20 3.60 3.07 -10.44
CA GLY A 20 4.99 3.19 -10.92
C GLY A 20 5.54 4.61 -10.76
N HIS A 21 6.25 5.11 -11.78
CA HIS A 21 6.85 6.44 -11.89
C HIS A 21 8.08 6.70 -11.01
N VAL A 22 8.05 6.33 -9.73
CA VAL A 22 9.25 6.38 -8.86
C VAL A 22 10.12 5.17 -9.18
N HIS A 23 11.38 5.37 -9.57
CA HIS A 23 12.32 4.29 -9.96
C HIS A 23 12.88 3.51 -8.77
N ALA A 24 12.00 3.02 -7.91
CA ALA A 24 12.30 2.17 -6.76
C ALA A 24 11.08 1.32 -6.43
N TYR A 25 11.32 0.22 -5.74
CA TYR A 25 10.27 -0.49 -5.03
C TYR A 25 10.09 0.14 -3.64
N GLU A 26 8.87 0.56 -3.29
CA GLU A 26 8.53 1.10 -1.97
C GLU A 26 7.20 0.55 -1.49
N ARG A 27 7.20 0.01 -0.27
CA ARG A 27 5.99 -0.38 0.44
C ARG A 27 5.82 0.43 1.71
N PHE A 28 4.62 0.99 1.88
CA PHE A 28 4.30 1.75 3.06
C PHE A 28 3.96 0.82 4.24
N ILE A 29 4.71 0.89 5.34
CA ILE A 29 4.30 0.39 6.65
C ILE A 29 4.64 1.48 7.67
N LEU A 30 3.69 1.79 8.55
CA LEU A 30 3.96 2.54 9.76
C LEU A 30 4.73 1.67 10.76
N VAL A 31 6.02 1.93 10.96
CA VAL A 31 6.80 1.35 12.07
C VAL A 31 6.44 2.14 13.31
N VAL A 32 5.47 1.65 14.08
CA VAL A 32 5.18 2.19 15.41
C VAL A 32 6.27 1.65 16.33
N PHE A 33 7.34 2.41 16.55
CA PHE A 33 8.29 2.14 17.64
C PHE A 33 7.58 2.38 18.97
N ARG A 34 6.85 1.36 19.43
CA ARG A 34 6.43 1.27 20.83
C ARG A 34 6.33 -0.19 21.25
N LEU A 35 7.40 -0.62 21.90
CA LEU A 35 7.42 -1.52 23.06
C LEU A 35 6.78 -2.90 22.88
N VAL A 36 7.64 -3.91 22.76
CA VAL A 36 7.42 -5.31 23.16
C VAL A 36 6.15 -5.97 22.61
N ILE A 37 6.27 -6.58 21.43
CA ILE A 37 5.71 -7.92 21.23
C ILE A 37 6.85 -8.78 20.65
N VAL A 38 7.66 -9.32 21.57
CA VAL A 38 8.34 -10.59 21.34
C VAL A 38 7.24 -11.64 21.51
N GLU A 39 7.15 -12.58 20.56
CA GLU A 39 6.13 -13.64 20.43
C GLU A 39 4.78 -13.21 19.84
N ILE A 40 4.73 -13.14 18.51
CA ILE A 40 3.74 -13.76 17.59
C ILE A 40 4.02 -13.10 16.23
N GLY A 41 4.41 -13.90 15.23
CA GLY A 41 4.76 -13.45 13.88
C GLY A 41 3.56 -12.93 13.07
N ALA A 42 2.93 -11.84 13.51
CA ALA A 42 1.89 -11.14 12.76
C ALA A 42 2.54 -9.98 11.97
N TYR A 43 2.96 -10.26 10.72
CA TYR A 43 3.23 -9.20 9.75
C TYR A 43 1.91 -8.50 9.43
N PHE A 44 1.56 -7.47 10.21
CA PHE A 44 0.30 -6.74 10.06
C PHE A 44 0.36 -5.86 8.81
N VAL A 45 -0.48 -6.16 7.82
CA VAL A 45 -0.62 -5.33 6.62
C VAL A 45 -1.32 -4.02 7.01
N ARG A 46 -0.57 -2.91 6.97
CA ARG A 46 -1.11 -1.59 7.32
C ARG A 46 -1.73 -0.91 6.12
N ARG A 47 -3.05 -0.80 6.18
CA ARG A 47 -3.91 -0.03 5.28
C ARG A 47 -3.94 1.45 5.71
N ILE A 48 -4.00 2.36 4.75
CA ILE A 48 -3.89 3.81 4.99
C ILE A 48 -5.09 4.52 4.35
N TYR A 49 -5.64 5.49 5.07
CA TYR A 49 -6.63 6.43 4.54
C TYR A 49 -6.38 7.81 5.15
N ASP A 50 -6.34 8.82 4.29
CA ASP A 50 -6.07 10.21 4.66
C ASP A 50 -4.78 10.43 5.49
N ASN A 51 -3.73 9.70 5.11
CA ASN A 51 -2.40 9.67 5.78
C ASN A 51 -2.40 9.08 7.21
N GLU A 52 -3.51 8.50 7.65
CA GLU A 52 -3.61 7.82 8.94
C GLU A 52 -3.82 6.31 8.76
N PRO A 53 -3.38 5.46 9.71
CA PRO A 53 -3.72 4.05 9.72
C PRO A 53 -5.24 3.84 9.73
N ASN A 54 -5.74 3.07 8.78
CA ASN A 54 -7.15 2.74 8.72
C ASN A 54 -7.32 1.28 8.25
N PRO A 55 -7.96 0.40 9.03
CA PRO A 55 -8.09 -1.02 8.68
C PRO A 55 -8.91 -1.29 7.41
N CYS A 56 -9.67 -0.31 6.92
CA CYS A 56 -10.47 -0.37 5.71
C CYS A 56 -9.88 0.43 4.54
N GLY A 57 -8.70 1.02 4.72
CA GLY A 57 -7.99 1.71 3.63
C GLY A 57 -7.38 0.74 2.60
N PRO A 58 -7.00 1.21 1.42
CA PRO A 58 -6.17 0.43 0.51
C PRO A 58 -4.74 0.25 1.05
N VAL A 59 -4.08 -0.82 0.58
CA VAL A 59 -2.62 -0.97 0.67
C VAL A 59 -1.98 -0.27 -0.52
N TYR A 60 -0.95 0.54 -0.30
CA TYR A 60 -0.24 1.23 -1.38
C TYR A 60 1.13 0.58 -1.63
N ILE A 61 1.36 0.16 -2.88
CA ILE A 61 2.61 -0.43 -3.34
C ILE A 61 3.16 0.42 -4.49
N THR A 62 4.40 0.86 -4.37
CA THR A 62 5.11 1.55 -5.45
C THR A 62 6.11 0.58 -6.07
N ILE A 63 6.02 0.37 -7.39
CA ILE A 63 6.86 -0.54 -8.17
C ILE A 63 7.21 0.11 -9.52
N GLY A 64 8.11 1.08 -9.52
CA GLY A 64 8.60 1.74 -10.74
C GLY A 64 10.02 1.36 -11.13
N ASP A 65 10.56 0.30 -10.54
CA ASP A 65 11.91 -0.25 -10.65
C ASP A 65 12.08 -1.22 -11.84
N GLY A 66 11.36 -1.02 -12.95
CA GLY A 66 11.35 -1.94 -14.08
C GLY A 66 12.59 -1.95 -15.00
N GLY A 67 13.64 -1.13 -14.75
CA GLY A 67 14.86 -1.14 -15.57
C GLY A 67 15.11 0.09 -16.46
N THR A 68 14.85 1.32 -15.99
CA THR A 68 15.14 2.53 -16.80
C THR A 68 16.66 2.83 -16.85
N GLU A 69 17.18 3.21 -18.03
CA GLU A 69 18.60 3.59 -18.25
C GLU A 69 19.13 4.69 -17.31
N LYS A 70 18.24 5.50 -16.74
CA LYS A 70 18.59 6.59 -15.81
C LYS A 70 19.09 6.11 -14.43
N GLY A 71 19.03 4.80 -14.16
CA GLY A 71 19.43 4.21 -12.88
C GLY A 71 18.36 4.36 -11.79
N SER A 72 18.54 3.65 -10.67
CA SER A 72 17.65 3.80 -9.50
C SER A 72 17.99 5.07 -8.74
N HIS A 73 16.97 5.88 -8.44
CA HIS A 73 17.12 7.18 -7.78
C HIS A 73 16.49 7.17 -6.39
N LEU A 74 17.27 6.85 -5.36
CA LEU A 74 16.95 7.23 -3.99
C LEU A 74 17.44 8.66 -3.76
N THR A 75 16.63 9.67 -4.06
CA THR A 75 16.98 11.04 -3.68
C THR A 75 16.96 11.15 -2.15
N SER A 76 18.14 11.37 -1.56
CA SER A 76 18.44 11.40 -0.11
C SER A 76 17.67 12.44 0.74
N LYS A 77 16.69 13.17 0.20
CA LYS A 77 15.95 14.18 0.96
C LYS A 77 14.52 13.74 1.19
N ARG A 78 14.25 13.13 2.35
CA ARG A 78 12.88 13.12 2.90
C ARG A 78 12.89 13.71 4.31
N THR A 79 12.01 14.69 4.51
CA THR A 79 11.62 15.24 5.80
C THR A 79 11.11 14.11 6.69
N THR A 80 11.50 14.17 7.97
CA THR A 80 11.36 13.13 9.00
C THR A 80 9.94 12.60 9.22
N SER A 81 8.90 13.28 8.75
CA SER A 81 7.50 12.86 8.92
C SER A 81 7.04 11.74 7.97
N PHE A 82 7.54 11.68 6.74
CA PHE A 82 7.15 10.64 5.76
C PHE A 82 8.01 9.37 5.82
N ALA A 83 9.13 9.42 6.54
CA ALA A 83 10.02 8.26 6.72
C ALA A 83 9.39 7.17 7.60
N LEU A 84 8.48 7.54 8.50
CA LEU A 84 7.81 6.61 9.42
C LEU A 84 6.80 5.68 8.72
N LEU A 85 6.40 6.00 7.50
CA LEU A 85 5.39 5.28 6.73
C LEU A 85 5.99 4.28 5.74
N SER A 86 7.30 4.20 5.53
CA SER A 86 7.94 3.32 4.52
C SER A 86 8.72 2.20 5.21
N SER A 87 8.39 0.92 4.96
CA SER A 87 9.11 -0.20 5.60
C SER A 87 10.12 -0.90 4.72
N PHE A 88 9.92 -0.93 3.41
CA PHE A 88 10.88 -1.57 2.52
C PHE A 88 11.11 -0.68 1.31
N ARG A 89 12.38 -0.39 1.06
CA ARG A 89 12.87 0.37 -0.08
C ARG A 89 14.10 -0.33 -0.60
N GLU A 90 14.01 -0.84 -1.83
CA GLU A 90 15.17 -1.36 -2.53
C GLU A 90 15.32 -0.63 -3.87
N ALA A 91 16.54 -0.15 -4.11
CA ALA A 91 16.97 0.53 -5.33
C ALA A 91 17.54 -0.47 -6.33
N SER A 92 16.87 -1.61 -6.48
CA SER A 92 17.25 -2.69 -7.39
C SER A 92 16.16 -2.83 -8.44
N PHE A 93 16.52 -3.30 -9.64
CA PHE A 93 15.50 -3.61 -10.62
C PHE A 93 14.76 -4.89 -10.25
N GLY A 94 13.45 -4.88 -10.44
CA GLY A 94 12.60 -5.99 -10.03
C GLY A 94 11.24 -5.97 -10.70
N HIS A 95 10.41 -6.92 -10.29
CA HIS A 95 9.04 -7.05 -10.74
C HIS A 95 8.15 -7.67 -9.66
N GLY A 96 6.86 -7.36 -9.72
CA GLY A 96 5.87 -7.79 -8.76
C GLY A 96 4.99 -8.89 -9.32
N ARG A 97 4.57 -9.82 -8.46
CA ARG A 97 3.65 -10.91 -8.78
C ARG A 97 2.52 -10.92 -7.76
N LEU A 98 1.32 -10.63 -8.25
CA LEU A 98 0.08 -10.77 -7.48
C LEU A 98 -0.58 -12.11 -7.84
N LYS A 99 -0.71 -13.00 -6.85
CA LYS A 99 -1.40 -14.28 -6.96
C LYS A 99 -2.68 -14.24 -6.15
N VAL A 100 -3.83 -14.15 -6.82
CA VAL A 100 -5.13 -14.31 -6.16
C VAL A 100 -5.35 -15.79 -5.88
N ILE A 101 -5.61 -16.14 -4.64
CA ILE A 101 -5.71 -17.55 -4.19
C ILE A 101 -7.17 -17.95 -4.06
N ASN A 102 -7.98 -17.08 -3.47
CA ASN A 102 -9.42 -17.25 -3.34
C ASN A 102 -10.09 -15.86 -3.21
N GLU A 103 -11.38 -15.83 -2.92
CA GLU A 103 -12.17 -14.58 -2.78
C GLU A 103 -11.69 -13.67 -1.65
N THR A 104 -11.00 -14.23 -0.65
CA THR A 104 -10.59 -13.51 0.57
C THR A 104 -9.10 -13.22 0.61
N THR A 105 -8.29 -13.87 -0.22
CA THR A 105 -6.84 -13.93 -0.02
C THR A 105 -6.09 -13.82 -1.33
N ALA A 106 -5.11 -12.92 -1.35
CA ALA A 106 -4.12 -12.83 -2.41
C ALA A 106 -2.71 -12.73 -1.81
N HIS A 107 -1.72 -13.23 -2.52
CA HIS A 107 -0.32 -13.15 -2.15
C HIS A 107 0.39 -12.21 -3.12
N TRP A 108 1.06 -11.20 -2.60
CA TRP A 108 1.95 -10.33 -3.36
C TRP A 108 3.39 -10.70 -3.05
N SER A 109 4.22 -10.77 -4.09
CA SER A 109 5.66 -10.95 -3.97
C SER A 109 6.39 -10.03 -4.94
N TRP A 110 7.50 -9.45 -4.48
CA TRP A 110 8.42 -8.70 -5.32
C TRP A 110 9.72 -9.49 -5.49
N HIS A 111 10.18 -9.55 -6.73
CA HIS A 111 11.31 -10.35 -7.19
C HIS A 111 12.37 -9.44 -7.77
N ARG A 112 13.62 -9.64 -7.36
CA ARG A 112 14.76 -8.87 -7.90
C ARG A 112 15.26 -9.52 -9.19
N ASN A 113 15.62 -8.70 -10.18
CA ASN A 113 16.03 -9.17 -11.50
C ASN A 113 17.51 -9.58 -11.59
N GLU A 114 18.34 -9.21 -10.61
CA GLU A 114 19.80 -9.47 -10.61
C GLU A 114 20.19 -10.89 -10.17
N ASP A 115 19.24 -11.68 -9.68
CA ASP A 115 19.50 -13.04 -9.23
C ASP A 115 19.29 -14.04 -10.38
N SER A 116 20.12 -15.09 -10.46
CA SER A 116 20.06 -16.11 -11.52
C SER A 116 18.74 -16.89 -11.52
N ASP A 117 18.07 -16.92 -10.37
CA ASP A 117 16.73 -17.44 -10.15
C ASP A 117 15.83 -16.33 -9.59
N SER A 118 14.53 -16.41 -9.85
CA SER A 118 13.51 -15.47 -9.34
C SER A 118 13.43 -15.57 -7.81
N THR A 119 14.25 -14.79 -7.08
CA THR A 119 14.23 -14.75 -5.62
C THR A 119 13.19 -13.74 -5.14
N VAL A 120 12.33 -14.18 -4.21
CA VAL A 120 11.40 -13.29 -3.50
C VAL A 120 12.20 -12.48 -2.47
N ARG A 121 12.10 -11.15 -2.54
CA ARG A 121 12.77 -10.24 -1.60
C ARG A 121 11.81 -9.52 -0.65
N ASP A 122 10.57 -9.33 -1.07
CA ASP A 122 9.49 -8.87 -0.20
C ASP A 122 8.21 -9.64 -0.56
N GLU A 123 7.40 -9.96 0.44
CA GLU A 123 6.11 -10.60 0.25
C GLU A 123 5.10 -10.15 1.29
N LEU A 124 3.83 -10.24 0.93
CA LEU A 124 2.72 -9.95 1.83
C LEU A 124 1.46 -10.70 1.42
N TRP A 125 0.64 -11.00 2.42
CA TRP A 125 -0.67 -11.61 2.25
C TRP A 125 -1.74 -10.53 2.37
N LEU A 126 -2.52 -10.34 1.31
CA LEU A 126 -3.64 -9.41 1.25
C LEU A 126 -4.93 -10.15 1.62
N GLU A 127 -5.68 -9.57 2.54
CA GLU A 127 -7.03 -10.00 2.88
C GLU A 127 -8.05 -9.07 2.23
N SER A 128 -9.07 -9.63 1.59
CA SER A 128 -10.09 -8.87 0.89
C SER A 128 -10.96 -8.05 1.84
N LEU A 129 -11.12 -6.76 1.54
CA LEU A 129 -12.07 -5.88 2.23
C LEU A 129 -13.52 -6.25 1.91
N SER A 130 -13.79 -6.95 0.80
CA SER A 130 -15.15 -7.37 0.46
C SER A 130 -15.70 -8.44 1.41
N SER A 131 -14.82 -9.25 2.01
CA SER A 131 -15.17 -10.25 3.02
C SER A 131 -15.28 -9.68 4.45
N SER A 132 -14.87 -8.44 4.68
CA SER A 132 -14.94 -7.81 6.01
C SER A 132 -16.23 -7.03 6.19
N ASP A 133 -17.12 -7.54 7.04
CA ASP A 133 -18.36 -6.84 7.42
C ASP A 133 -18.06 -5.50 8.11
N ALA A 134 -16.92 -5.38 8.81
CA ALA A 134 -16.49 -4.16 9.49
C ALA A 134 -16.14 -3.00 8.54
N CYS A 135 -15.82 -3.32 7.27
CA CYS A 135 -15.46 -2.33 6.25
C CYS A 135 -16.60 -2.05 5.26
N ARG A 136 -17.81 -2.53 5.55
CA ARG A 136 -19.00 -2.17 4.76
C ARG A 136 -19.33 -0.71 4.99
N VAL A 137 -19.23 0.08 3.92
CA VAL A 137 -19.69 1.47 3.93
C VAL A 137 -21.21 1.46 3.92
N ASP A 138 -21.80 1.93 5.01
CA ASP A 138 -23.25 2.11 5.11
C ASP A 138 -23.64 3.29 4.19
N VAL A 139 -24.37 3.01 3.12
CA VAL A 139 -24.73 3.97 2.05
C VAL A 139 -25.58 5.15 2.59
N LYS A 140 -26.04 5.08 3.85
CA LYS A 140 -26.85 6.11 4.50
C LYS A 140 -26.09 7.40 4.88
N SER A 141 -24.76 7.43 4.88
CA SER A 141 -23.98 8.61 5.28
C SER A 141 -23.60 9.56 4.13
N VAL A 142 -23.88 9.20 2.87
CA VAL A 142 -23.47 9.97 1.68
C VAL A 142 -24.55 10.99 1.23
N SER A 143 -25.75 10.97 1.82
CA SER A 143 -26.87 11.81 1.36
C SER A 143 -26.93 13.24 1.93
N THR A 144 -25.96 13.70 2.73
CA THR A 144 -26.06 15.02 3.41
C THR A 144 -24.97 16.05 3.08
N ALA A 145 -24.14 15.83 2.06
CA ALA A 145 -23.11 16.80 1.64
C ALA A 145 -23.39 17.49 0.29
N SER A 146 -24.66 17.67 -0.08
CA SER A 146 -25.05 18.50 -1.22
C SER A 146 -26.33 19.30 -0.92
N ALA A 147 -26.20 20.30 -0.06
CA ALA A 147 -27.09 21.47 -0.05
C ALA A 147 -26.39 22.60 0.73
N HIS A 148 -26.49 23.82 0.22
CA HIS A 148 -25.93 25.09 0.70
C HIS A 148 -24.48 25.33 0.25
N THR A 149 -24.17 26.30 -0.63
CA THR A 149 -24.71 27.67 -0.66
C THR A 149 -24.56 28.27 -2.06
N GLU A 150 -25.68 28.63 -2.68
CA GLU A 150 -25.77 29.81 -3.55
C GLU A 150 -26.07 31.02 -2.65
N LEU A 151 -25.23 32.05 -2.75
CA LEU A 151 -25.55 33.49 -2.75
C LEU A 151 -24.24 34.28 -2.91
#